data_AF-A0A1W6K963-F1
#
_entry.id   AF-A0A1W6K963-F1
#
_cell.length_a   1.000
_cell.length_b   1.000
_cell.length_c   1.000
_cell.angle_alpha   90.00
_cell.angle_beta   90.00
_cell.angle_gamma   90.00
#
_symmetry.space_group_name_H-M   'P 1'
#
loop_
_entity.id
_entity.type
_entity.pdbx_description
1 polymer ?
#
loop_
_entity_poly.entity_id
_entity_poly.type
_entity_poly.pdbx_seq_one_letter_code
_entity_poly.pdbx_strand_id
1 'polypeptide(L)'
;MSDTANHHQPEPWHLSRAVNIGHILSTVSLVGVLMWYQAGQDNRLTQAELNIQHLQEARLADQQRTDKKFDEIRAYMLRIESKLDRIIESDR
;
A
#
# COMPACT_ATOMS: atom_id res chain seq x y z
N MET A 1 -58.61 24.18 -56.37
CA MET A 1 -58.50 24.76 -55.02
C MET A 1 -58.00 23.62 -54.13
N SER A 2 -56.68 23.45 -54.08
CA SER A 2 -56.05 22.28 -53.47
C SER A 2 -55.57 22.69 -52.08
N ASP A 3 -56.34 22.30 -51.07
CA ASP A 3 -56.04 22.53 -49.67
C ASP A 3 -55.02 21.48 -49.22
N THR A 4 -53.73 21.86 -49.23
CA THR A 4 -52.66 20.99 -48.77
C THR A 4 -52.57 21.07 -47.26
N ALA A 5 -52.97 19.97 -46.64
CA ALA A 5 -52.70 19.60 -45.26
C ALA A 5 -51.31 20.05 -44.79
N ASN A 6 -51.26 20.80 -43.70
CA ASN A 6 -50.01 21.04 -42.99
C ASN A 6 -50.19 20.65 -41.51
N HIS A 7 -49.95 19.37 -41.23
CA HIS A 7 -49.76 18.87 -39.88
C HIS A 7 -48.41 19.39 -39.37
N HIS A 8 -48.43 20.53 -38.69
CA HIS A 8 -47.29 20.95 -37.87
C HIS A 8 -47.24 20.05 -36.64
N GLN A 9 -46.52 18.93 -36.73
CA GLN A 9 -45.96 18.28 -35.56
C GLN A 9 -44.67 19.01 -35.22
N PRO A 10 -44.60 19.79 -34.12
CA PRO A 10 -43.32 20.26 -33.62
C PRO A 10 -42.55 19.04 -33.10
N GLU A 11 -41.55 18.64 -33.87
CA GLU A 11 -40.45 17.77 -33.45
C GLU A 11 -39.98 18.10 -32.02
N PRO A 12 -39.71 17.11 -31.16
CA PRO A 12 -39.27 17.34 -29.79
C PRO A 12 -37.81 17.81 -29.75
N TRP A 13 -37.58 19.09 -30.07
CA TRP A 13 -36.26 19.72 -30.08
C TRP A 13 -35.69 20.02 -28.68
N HIS A 14 -36.32 19.52 -27.61
CA HIS A 14 -35.96 19.88 -26.23
C HIS A 14 -35.04 18.86 -25.51
N LEU A 15 -34.85 17.65 -26.04
CA LEU A 15 -33.99 16.66 -25.38
C LEU A 15 -32.52 16.76 -25.82
N SER A 16 -32.23 17.39 -26.97
CA SER A 16 -30.92 17.39 -27.61
C SER A 16 -29.93 18.45 -27.08
N ARG A 17 -30.38 19.42 -26.26
CA ARG A 17 -29.49 20.41 -25.60
C ARG A 17 -29.10 20.06 -24.16
N ALA A 18 -29.66 18.98 -23.59
CA ALA A 18 -29.51 18.68 -22.15
C ALA A 18 -28.17 18.02 -21.80
N VAL A 19 -27.52 17.31 -22.72
CA VAL A 19 -26.11 16.91 -22.53
C VAL A 19 -25.24 18.08 -22.97
N ASN A 20 -25.19 19.08 -22.09
CA ASN A 20 -24.29 20.22 -22.22
C ASN A 20 -22.86 19.70 -22.44
N ILE A 21 -22.14 20.26 -23.39
CA ILE A 21 -20.71 19.97 -23.65
C ILE A 21 -19.89 20.01 -22.35
N GLY A 22 -20.30 20.85 -21.38
CA GLY A 22 -19.74 20.87 -20.04
C GLY A 22 -19.82 19.53 -19.30
N HIS A 23 -20.90 18.74 -19.42
CA HIS A 23 -21.01 17.42 -18.80
C HIS A 23 -20.09 16.37 -19.43
N ILE A 24 -19.92 16.42 -20.76
CA ILE A 24 -18.97 15.53 -21.45
C ILE A 24 -17.55 15.86 -21.01
N LEU A 25 -17.18 17.14 -21.02
CA LEU A 25 -15.88 17.62 -20.52
C LEU A 25 -15.65 17.27 -19.05
N SER A 26 -16.67 17.42 -18.21
CA SER A 26 -16.57 17.10 -16.79
C SER A 26 -16.39 15.60 -16.57
N THR A 27 -17.13 14.77 -17.30
CA THR A 27 -17.00 13.30 -17.24
C THR A 27 -15.62 12.84 -17.71
N VAL A 28 -15.12 13.37 -18.84
CA VAL A 28 -13.77 13.06 -19.35
C VAL A 28 -12.68 13.52 -18.37
N SER A 29 -12.85 14.71 -17.79
CA SER A 29 -11.92 15.22 -16.78
C SER A 29 -11.91 14.34 -15.53
N LEU A 30 -13.08 13.88 -15.09
CA LEU A 30 -13.21 13.01 -13.92
C LEU A 30 -12.55 11.64 -14.15
N VAL A 31 -12.73 11.06 -15.34
CA VAL A 31 -12.04 9.83 -15.75
C VAL A 31 -10.53 10.03 -15.82
N GLY A 32 -10.06 11.16 -16.37
CA GLY A 32 -8.64 11.49 -16.42
C GLY A 32 -8.00 11.65 -15.04
N VAL A 33 -8.69 12.31 -14.11
CA VAL A 33 -8.24 12.45 -12.71
C VAL A 33 -8.19 11.10 -12.01
N LEU A 34 -9.20 10.24 -12.21
CA LEU A 34 -9.21 8.89 -11.65
C LEU A 34 -8.05 8.04 -12.17
N MET A 35 -7.77 8.08 -13.49
CA MET A 35 -6.63 7.37 -14.08
C MET A 35 -5.29 7.90 -13.56
N TRP A 36 -5.12 9.22 -13.48
CA TRP A 36 -3.92 9.83 -12.93
C TRP A 36 -3.69 9.46 -11.46
N TYR A 37 -4.76 9.52 -10.66
CA TYR A 37 -4.73 9.14 -9.25
C TYR A 37 -4.36 7.67 -9.07
N GLN A 38 -4.96 6.77 -9.87
CA GLN A 38 -4.66 5.34 -9.83
C GLN A 38 -3.19 5.06 -10.20
N ALA A 39 -2.67 5.69 -11.26
CA ALA A 39 -1.27 5.54 -11.65
C ALA A 39 -0.28 6.03 -10.57
N GLY A 40 -0.63 7.09 -9.83
CA GLY A 40 0.16 7.54 -8.68
C GLY A 40 0.14 6.57 -7.50
N GLN A 41 -0.95 5.83 -7.32
CA GLN A 41 -1.10 4.87 -6.22
C GLN A 41 -0.26 3.61 -6.41
N ASP A 42 -0.15 3.10 -7.63
CA ASP A 42 0.66 1.91 -7.92
C ASP A 42 2.13 2.14 -7.53
N ASN A 43 2.68 3.32 -7.85
CA ASN A 43 4.04 3.70 -7.45
C ASN A 43 4.23 3.75 -5.92
N ARG A 44 3.24 4.26 -5.19
CA ARG A 44 3.29 4.35 -3.72
C ARG A 44 3.16 2.97 -3.09
N LEU A 45 2.32 2.11 -3.65
CA LEU A 45 2.11 0.75 -3.17
C LEU A 45 3.38 -0.09 -3.36
N THR A 46 3.99 -0.06 -4.53
CA THR A 46 5.25 -0.77 -4.80
C THR A 46 6.38 -0.30 -3.88
N GLN A 47 6.51 1.00 -3.64
CA GLN A 47 7.52 1.52 -2.69
C GLN A 47 7.24 1.09 -1.24
N ALA A 48 5.97 1.09 -0.82
CA ALA A 48 5.59 0.64 0.51
C ALA A 48 5.86 -0.85 0.70
N GLU A 49 5.53 -1.69 -0.29
CA GLU A 49 5.80 -3.13 -0.27
C GLU A 49 7.31 -3.43 -0.17
N LEU A 50 8.13 -2.74 -0.95
CA LEU A 50 9.59 -2.88 -0.88
C LEU A 50 10.14 -2.51 0.50
N ASN A 51 9.63 -1.42 1.10
CA ASN A 51 10.06 -1.02 2.44
C ASN A 51 9.64 -2.03 3.51
N ILE A 52 8.42 -2.57 3.41
CA ILE A 52 7.95 -3.63 4.33
C ILE A 52 8.83 -4.87 4.23
N GLN A 53 9.18 -5.31 3.01
CA GLN A 53 10.08 -6.45 2.81
C GLN A 53 11.45 -6.21 3.44
N HIS A 54 12.06 -5.05 3.20
CA HIS A 54 13.34 -4.69 3.80
C HIS A 54 13.28 -4.66 5.34
N LEU A 55 12.22 -4.08 5.90
CA LEU A 55 12.02 -4.04 7.36
C LEU A 55 11.85 -5.46 7.94
N GLN A 56 11.16 -6.34 7.22
CA GLN A 56 10.97 -7.72 7.64
C GLN A 56 12.29 -8.50 7.62
N GLU A 57 13.09 -8.34 6.57
CA GLU A 57 14.42 -8.96 6.47
C GLU A 57 15.37 -8.44 7.57
N ALA A 58 15.40 -7.12 7.79
CA ALA A 58 16.19 -6.51 8.85
C ALA A 58 15.79 -7.03 10.24
N ARG A 59 14.47 -7.16 10.48
CA ARG A 59 13.95 -7.71 11.74
C ARG A 59 14.37 -9.16 11.97
N LEU A 60 14.31 -10.01 10.93
CA LEU A 60 14.75 -11.40 11.04
C LEU A 60 16.25 -11.50 11.30
N ALA A 61 17.05 -10.68 10.62
CA ALA A 61 18.50 -10.62 10.87
C ALA A 61 18.83 -10.18 12.30
N ASP A 62 18.10 -9.17 12.82
CA ASP A 62 18.29 -8.69 14.18
C ASP A 62 17.80 -9.69 15.24
N GLN A 63 16.73 -10.43 14.98
CA GLN A 63 16.32 -11.55 15.84
C GLN A 63 17.39 -12.62 15.91
N GLN A 64 17.93 -13.07 14.77
CA GLN A 64 19.02 -14.04 14.75
C GLN A 64 20.28 -13.55 15.48
N ARG A 65 20.63 -12.26 15.34
CA ARG A 65 21.74 -11.66 16.09
C ARG A 65 21.47 -11.64 17.59
N THR A 66 20.23 -11.35 17.98
CA THR A 66 19.81 -11.31 19.39
C THR A 66 19.87 -12.70 20.01
N ASP A 67 19.36 -13.72 19.31
CA ASP A 67 19.40 -15.11 19.77
C ASP A 67 20.84 -15.58 19.98
N LYS A 68 21.75 -15.28 19.04
CA LYS A 68 23.18 -15.59 19.19
C LYS A 68 23.80 -14.91 20.41
N LYS A 69 23.45 -13.66 20.68
CA LYS A 69 23.93 -12.94 21.87
C LYS A 69 23.39 -13.58 23.16
N PHE A 70 22.13 -14.01 23.18
CA PHE A 70 21.58 -14.73 24.32
C PHE A 70 22.27 -16.06 24.58
N ASP A 71 22.56 -16.82 23.53
CA ASP A 71 23.32 -18.08 23.64
C ASP A 71 24.73 -17.83 24.18
N GLU A 72 25.39 -16.77 23.71
CA GLU A 72 26.71 -16.37 24.21
C GLU A 72 26.67 -15.98 25.70
N ILE A 73 25.66 -15.20 26.12
CA ILE A 73 25.45 -14.84 27.53
C ILE A 73 25.23 -16.09 28.39
N ARG A 74 24.41 -17.05 27.92
CA ARG A 74 24.20 -18.32 28.62
C ARG A 74 25.51 -19.10 28.77
N ALA A 75 26.31 -19.18 27.70
CA ALA A 75 27.60 -19.85 27.73
C ALA A 75 28.56 -19.20 28.75
N TYR A 76 28.57 -17.85 28.82
CA TYR A 76 29.35 -17.15 29.84
C TYR A 76 28.86 -17.42 31.26
N MET A 77 27.55 -17.49 31.48
CA MET A 77 26.98 -17.80 32.79
C MET A 77 27.41 -19.19 33.28
N LEU A 78 27.27 -20.22 32.44
CA LEU A 78 27.74 -21.58 32.76
C LEU A 78 29.25 -21.65 33.01
N ARG A 79 30.03 -20.84 32.28
CA ARG A 79 31.48 -20.74 32.49
C ARG A 79 31.84 -20.04 33.81
N ILE A 80 31.03 -19.10 34.26
CA ILE A 80 31.21 -18.44 35.55
C ILE A 80 30.86 -19.41 36.68
N GLU A 81 29.73 -20.11 36.57
CA GLU A 81 29.32 -21.13 37.54
C GLU A 81 30.41 -22.21 37.72
N SER A 82 30.91 -22.79 36.63
CA SER A 82 31.99 -23.80 36.71
C SER A 82 33.29 -23.26 37.30
N LYS A 83 33.62 -21.98 37.11
CA LYS A 83 34.78 -21.35 37.75
C LYS A 83 34.56 -21.14 39.24
N LEU A 84 33.37 -20.72 39.64
CA LEU A 84 33.01 -20.55 41.05
C LEU A 84 33.07 -21.88 41.78
N ASP A 85 32.48 -22.93 41.22
CA ASP A 85 32.51 -24.29 41.79
C ASP A 85 33.96 -24.78 41.98
N ARG A 86 34.81 -24.56 40.97
CA ARG A 86 36.22 -24.96 41.06
C ARG A 86 36.98 -24.22 42.17
N ILE A 87 36.70 -22.94 42.36
CA ILE A 87 37.34 -22.14 43.42
C ILE A 87 36.87 -22.64 44.79
N ILE A 88 35.57 -22.89 44.96
CA ILE A 88 34.99 -23.40 46.20
C ILE A 88 35.58 -24.77 46.56
N GLU A 89 35.75 -25.67 45.59
CA GLU A 89 36.36 -26.99 45.82
C GLU A 89 37.85 -26.87 46.17
N SER A 90 38.57 -25.90 45.59
CA SER A 90 40.00 -25.71 45.87
C SER A 90 40.30 -25.02 47.20
N ASP A 91 39.33 -24.31 47.79
CA ASP A 91 39.47 -23.55 49.05
C ASP A 91 39.08 -24.40 50.28
N ARG A 92 38.68 -25.66 50.06
CA ARG A 92 38.27 -26.61 51.09
C ARG A 92 39.32 -27.70 51.30
#